data_AF-A0A0G0RC95-F1
#
_entry.id   AF-A0A0G0RC95-F1
#
_cell.length_a   1.000
_cell.length_b   1.000
_cell.length_c   1.000
_cell.angle_alpha   90.00
_cell.angle_beta   90.00
_cell.angle_gamma   90.00
#
_symmetry.space_group_name_H-M   'P 1'
#
loop_
_entity.id
_entity.type
_entity.pdbx_description
1 polymer ?
#
loop_
_entity_poly.entity_id
_entity_poly.type
_entity_poly.pdbx_seq_one_letter_code
_entity_poly.pdbx_strand_id
1 'polypeptide(L)'
;MPLTYYLSLVTFRLPSYTITNMEKEKTERLHSKLTKEAQQFKKEFADRLLKLVTSGFGLVAALAWNELIKEFIKIYIQPFFGLSSGFVSLLIYALFVTFLAVFVTYQLSKIVKSEGKED
;
A
#
# COMPACT_ATOMS: atom_id res chain seq x y z
N MET A 1 30.46 -22.82 -71.27
CA MET A 1 29.42 -22.44 -70.28
C MET A 1 28.05 -22.78 -70.85
N PRO A 2 27.09 -23.26 -70.04
CA PRO A 2 26.06 -22.32 -69.62
C PRO A 2 25.68 -22.43 -68.13
N LEU A 3 25.22 -21.28 -67.63
CA LEU A 3 25.04 -20.84 -66.25
C LEU A 3 23.86 -21.48 -65.48
N THR A 4 23.41 -22.70 -65.79
CA THR A 4 22.10 -23.16 -65.29
C THR A 4 22.09 -23.72 -63.86
N TYR A 5 23.24 -23.88 -63.20
CA TYR A 5 23.32 -24.59 -61.91
C TYR A 5 22.94 -23.76 -60.66
N TYR A 6 22.77 -22.45 -60.77
CA TYR A 6 22.54 -21.58 -59.61
C TYR A 6 21.07 -21.34 -59.23
N LEU A 7 20.12 -21.89 -59.98
CA LEU A 7 18.69 -21.57 -59.82
C LEU A 7 17.87 -22.70 -59.20
N SER A 8 18.26 -23.17 -58.01
CA SER A 8 17.31 -23.81 -57.09
C SER A 8 17.53 -23.27 -55.69
N LEU A 9 17.41 -21.94 -55.57
CA LEU A 9 17.02 -21.37 -54.30
C LEU A 9 15.68 -21.99 -53.95
N VAL A 10 15.74 -22.93 -53.02
CA VAL A 10 14.65 -23.39 -52.18
C VAL A 10 13.85 -22.15 -51.79
N THR A 11 12.81 -21.85 -52.56
CA THR A 11 11.78 -20.90 -52.17
C THR A 11 10.98 -21.66 -51.14
N PHE A 12 11.49 -21.69 -49.91
CA PHE A 12 10.73 -22.10 -48.74
C PHE A 12 9.61 -21.06 -48.58
N ARG A 13 8.56 -21.24 -49.38
CA ARG A 13 7.37 -20.41 -49.35
C ARG A 13 6.68 -20.82 -48.07
N LEU A 14 6.97 -20.06 -46.99
CA LEU A 14 6.23 -20.18 -45.75
C LEU A 14 4.76 -20.10 -46.11
N PRO A 15 4.00 -21.16 -45.87
CA PRO A 15 2.62 -21.16 -46.26
C PRO A 15 1.88 -20.06 -45.50
N SER A 16 1.02 -19.31 -46.17
CA SER A 16 0.35 -18.13 -45.58
C SER A 16 -0.47 -18.43 -44.31
N TYR A 17 -0.79 -19.70 -44.06
CA TYR A 17 -1.41 -20.17 -42.82
C TYR A 17 -0.49 -20.11 -41.58
N THR A 18 0.84 -20.23 -41.73
CA THR A 18 1.76 -20.09 -40.58
C THR A 18 1.94 -18.64 -40.18
N ILE A 19 2.00 -17.71 -41.14
CA ILE A 19 2.13 -16.28 -40.88
C ILE A 19 0.92 -15.74 -40.10
N THR A 20 -0.30 -16.13 -40.49
CA THR A 20 -1.54 -15.66 -39.87
C THR A 20 -1.76 -16.22 -38.46
N ASN A 21 -1.43 -17.49 -38.22
CA ASN A 21 -1.50 -18.07 -36.89
C ASN A 21 -0.49 -17.42 -35.94
N MET A 22 0.73 -17.11 -36.40
CA MET A 22 1.73 -16.41 -35.60
C MET A 22 1.31 -14.98 -35.22
N GLU A 23 0.64 -14.24 -36.11
CA GLU A 23 0.11 -12.90 -35.78
C GLU A 23 -1.04 -12.97 -34.77
N LYS A 24 -1.98 -13.91 -34.92
CA LYS A 24 -3.04 -14.16 -33.93
C LYS A 24 -2.46 -14.52 -32.57
N GLU A 25 -1.51 -15.44 -32.54
CA GLU A 25 -0.89 -15.87 -31.29
C GLU A 25 -0.10 -14.73 -30.62
N LYS A 26 0.57 -13.89 -31.41
CA LYS A 26 1.29 -12.71 -30.92
C LYS A 26 0.35 -11.62 -30.38
N THR A 27 -0.80 -11.39 -31.03
CA THR A 27 -1.81 -10.42 -30.58
C THR A 27 -2.54 -10.88 -29.32
N GLU A 28 -2.87 -12.17 -29.19
CA GLU A 28 -3.44 -12.75 -27.96
C GLU A 28 -2.43 -12.72 -26.80
N ARG A 29 -1.16 -13.06 -27.07
CA ARG A 29 -0.07 -12.94 -26.09
C ARG A 29 0.16 -11.48 -25.67
N LEU A 30 0.03 -10.52 -26.58
CA LEU A 30 0.15 -9.10 -26.27
C LEU A 30 -1.03 -8.62 -25.41
N HIS A 31 -2.27 -8.95 -25.78
CA HIS A 31 -3.45 -8.57 -25.01
C HIS A 31 -3.42 -9.15 -23.59
N SER A 32 -3.03 -10.42 -23.44
CA SER A 32 -2.91 -11.05 -22.13
C SER A 32 -1.77 -10.47 -21.29
N LYS A 33 -0.65 -10.05 -21.89
CA LYS A 33 0.41 -9.32 -21.18
C LYS A 33 -0.04 -7.94 -20.74
N LEU A 34 -0.61 -7.15 -21.65
CA LEU A 34 -1.10 -5.80 -21.36
C LEU A 34 -2.16 -5.81 -20.25
N THR A 35 -3.08 -6.77 -20.28
CA THR A 35 -4.12 -6.89 -19.23
C THR A 35 -3.52 -7.29 -17.88
N LYS A 36 -2.57 -8.23 -17.85
CA LYS A 36 -1.84 -8.60 -16.62
C LYS A 36 -1.01 -7.45 -16.06
N GLU A 37 -0.27 -6.74 -16.91
CA GLU A 37 0.53 -5.57 -16.52
C GLU A 37 -0.36 -4.44 -16.01
N ALA A 38 -1.50 -4.16 -16.67
CA ALA A 38 -2.46 -3.17 -16.20
C ALA A 38 -3.10 -3.56 -14.85
N GLN A 39 -3.41 -4.84 -14.65
CA GLN A 39 -3.93 -5.34 -13.37
C GLN A 39 -2.88 -5.22 -12.26
N GLN A 40 -1.64 -5.61 -12.54
CA GLN A 40 -0.53 -5.49 -11.60
C GLN A 40 -0.27 -4.02 -11.25
N PHE A 41 -0.20 -3.15 -12.25
CA PHE A 41 -0.05 -1.70 -12.05
C PHE A 41 -1.19 -1.13 -11.20
N LYS A 42 -2.45 -1.48 -11.49
CA LYS A 42 -3.60 -1.03 -10.70
C LYS A 42 -3.47 -1.44 -9.24
N LYS A 43 -3.06 -2.69 -8.97
CA LYS A 43 -2.84 -3.20 -7.62
C LYS A 43 -1.75 -2.42 -6.91
N GLU A 44 -0.58 -2.29 -7.54
CA GLU A 44 0.55 -1.57 -6.96
C GLU A 44 0.22 -0.09 -6.72
N PHE A 45 -0.47 0.56 -7.66
CA PHE A 45 -0.92 1.93 -7.52
C PHE A 45 -1.89 2.09 -6.34
N ALA A 46 -2.88 1.19 -6.22
CA ALA A 46 -3.80 1.18 -5.08
C ALA A 46 -3.05 0.99 -3.75
N ASP A 47 -2.12 0.03 -3.68
CA ASP A 47 -1.33 -0.22 -2.47
C ASP A 47 -0.49 1.02 -2.07
N ARG A 48 0.09 1.72 -3.05
CA ARG A 48 0.86 2.96 -2.81
C ARG A 48 -0.05 4.10 -2.36
N LEU A 49 -1.20 4.28 -3.00
CA LEU A 49 -2.19 5.28 -2.58
C LEU A 49 -2.70 5.00 -1.17
N LEU A 50 -3.04 3.74 -0.86
CA LEU A 50 -3.49 3.34 0.47
C LEU A 50 -2.44 3.67 1.52
N LYS A 51 -1.15 3.39 1.27
CA LYS A 51 -0.05 3.75 2.17
C LYS A 51 0.04 5.27 2.39
N LEU A 52 -0.04 6.06 1.32
CA LEU A 52 0.05 7.52 1.38
C LEU A 52 -1.16 8.13 2.11
N VAL A 53 -2.36 7.63 1.83
CA VAL A 53 -3.59 8.10 2.45
C VAL A 53 -3.63 7.68 3.93
N THR A 54 -3.23 6.46 4.25
CA THR A 54 -3.17 5.96 5.64
C THR A 54 -2.15 6.75 6.46
N SER A 55 -0.98 7.07 5.92
CA SER A 55 0.00 7.90 6.62
C SER A 55 -0.49 9.33 6.82
N GLY A 56 -1.10 9.93 5.79
CA GLY A 56 -1.72 11.26 5.88
C GLY A 56 -2.83 11.32 6.92
N PHE A 57 -3.75 10.36 6.93
CA PHE A 57 -4.79 10.26 7.94
C PHE A 57 -4.24 9.92 9.33
N GLY A 58 -3.16 9.16 9.43
CA GLY A 58 -2.47 8.91 10.70
C GLY A 58 -2.03 10.21 11.38
N LEU A 59 -1.49 11.15 10.60
CA LEU A 59 -1.12 12.48 11.10
C LEU A 59 -2.34 13.29 11.56
N VAL A 60 -3.39 13.35 10.73
CA VAL A 60 -4.63 14.05 11.07
C VAL A 60 -5.28 13.45 12.33
N ALA A 61 -5.33 12.13 12.43
CA ALA A 61 -5.85 11.43 13.58
C ALA A 61 -5.03 11.74 14.84
N ALA A 62 -3.70 11.74 14.75
CA ALA A 62 -2.82 12.10 15.87
C ALA A 62 -3.11 13.53 16.38
N LEU A 63 -3.28 14.50 15.48
CA LEU A 63 -3.63 15.87 15.84
C LEU A 63 -5.02 15.95 16.51
N ALA A 64 -6.02 15.26 15.96
CA ALA A 64 -7.37 15.27 16.51
C ALA A 64 -7.43 14.63 17.91
N TRP A 65 -6.75 13.49 18.11
CA TRP A 65 -6.68 12.83 19.42
C TRP A 65 -5.94 13.68 20.46
N ASN A 66 -4.85 14.35 20.06
CA ASN A 66 -4.13 15.27 20.93
C ASN A 66 -5.05 16.40 21.45
N GLU A 67 -5.82 17.04 20.57
CA GLU A 67 -6.75 18.09 21.00
C GLU A 67 -7.93 17.56 21.82
N LEU A 68 -8.47 16.39 21.45
CA LEU A 68 -9.52 15.75 22.24
C LEU A 68 -9.07 15.47 23.69
N ILE A 69 -7.86 14.91 23.86
CA ILE A 69 -7.34 14.59 25.20
C ILE A 69 -7.13 15.86 26.02
N LYS A 70 -6.57 16.93 25.41
CA LYS A 70 -6.37 18.21 26.09
C LYS A 70 -7.69 18.80 26.57
N GLU A 71 -8.69 18.88 25.69
CA GLU A 71 -9.99 19.47 26.06
C GLU A 71 -10.73 18.60 27.08
N PHE A 72 -10.63 17.27 26.95
CA PHE A 72 -11.16 16.34 27.95
C PHE A 72 -10.57 16.58 29.34
N ILE A 73 -9.24 16.69 29.46
CA ILE A 73 -8.58 16.96 30.74
C ILE A 73 -8.97 18.33 31.28
N LYS A 74 -9.03 19.34 30.42
CA LYS A 74 -9.47 20.68 30.81
C LYS A 74 -10.90 20.72 31.35
N ILE A 75 -11.84 19.99 30.73
CA ILE A 75 -13.25 19.96 31.13
C ILE A 75 -13.47 19.07 32.36
N TYR A 76 -12.87 17.88 32.39
CA TYR A 76 -13.22 16.83 33.36
C TYR A 76 -12.19 16.62 34.47
N ILE A 77 -10.95 17.08 34.32
CA ILE A 77 -9.91 16.89 35.34
C ILE A 77 -9.61 18.22 36.03
N GLN A 78 -9.35 19.28 35.27
CA GLN A 78 -8.89 20.57 35.81
C GLN A 78 -9.80 21.18 36.89
N PRO A 79 -11.15 21.13 36.80
CA PRO A 79 -12.03 21.70 37.83
C PRO A 79 -11.89 21.02 39.19
N PHE A 80 -11.48 19.75 39.24
CA PHE A 80 -11.32 19.01 40.48
C PHE A 80 -10.05 19.39 41.26
N PHE A 81 -9.08 20.06 40.63
CA PHE A 81 -7.76 20.34 41.22
C PHE A 81 -7.49 21.84 41.49
N GLY A 82 -8.47 22.74 41.32
CA GLY A 82 -8.39 24.17 41.67
C GLY A 82 -7.48 25.03 40.78
N LEU A 83 -7.61 26.36 40.79
CA LEU A 83 -6.97 27.26 39.80
C LEU A 83 -5.42 27.31 39.79
N SER A 84 -4.71 26.80 40.81
CA SER A 84 -3.24 26.68 40.80
C SER A 84 -2.72 25.49 39.97
N SER A 85 -3.60 24.83 39.23
CA SER A 85 -3.45 23.52 38.59
C SER A 85 -2.79 23.50 37.22
N GLY A 86 -2.29 24.61 36.68
CA GLY A 86 -1.70 24.60 35.32
C GLY A 86 -0.61 23.53 35.14
N PHE A 87 0.27 23.40 36.13
CA PHE A 87 1.30 22.35 36.18
C PHE A 87 0.73 20.94 36.43
N VAL A 88 -0.23 20.82 37.35
CA VAL A 88 -0.86 19.53 37.68
C VAL A 88 -1.65 18.97 36.49
N SER A 89 -2.32 19.84 35.73
CA SER A 89 -3.01 19.50 34.48
C SER A 89 -2.05 18.96 33.42
N LEU A 90 -0.88 19.61 33.25
CA LEU A 90 0.18 19.15 32.36
C LEU A 90 0.75 17.79 32.79
N LEU A 91 0.92 17.56 34.10
CA LEU A 91 1.39 16.29 34.64
C LEU A 91 0.39 15.16 34.38
N ILE A 92 -0.90 15.41 34.61
CA ILE A 92 -1.97 14.43 34.35
C ILE A 92 -2.08 14.13 32.85
N TYR A 93 -1.98 15.16 32.00
CA TYR A 93 -1.92 14.98 30.55
C TYR A 93 -0.77 14.07 30.13
N ALA A 94 0.45 14.32 30.62
CA ALA A 94 1.62 13.52 30.27
C ALA A 94 1.48 12.05 30.72
N LEU A 95 0.98 11.81 31.93
CA LEU A 95 0.74 10.46 32.45
C LEU A 95 -0.36 9.73 31.65
N PHE A 96 -1.46 10.41 31.37
CA PHE A 96 -2.58 9.83 30.62
C PHE A 96 -2.19 9.45 29.20
N VAL A 97 -1.51 10.35 28.47
CA VAL A 97 -1.04 10.08 27.10
C VAL A 97 -0.01 8.95 27.08
N THR A 98 0.88 8.89 28.06
CA THR A 98 1.87 7.81 28.18
C THR A 98 1.21 6.46 28.44
N PHE A 99 0.24 6.42 29.36
CA PHE A 99 -0.53 5.22 29.63
C PHE A 99 -1.28 4.74 28.38
N LEU A 100 -1.95 5.66 27.68
CA LEU A 100 -2.67 5.37 26.44
C LEU A 100 -1.70 4.83 25.35
N ALA A 101 -0.53 5.46 25.20
CA ALA A 101 0.47 5.04 24.22
C ALA A 101 0.99 3.63 24.51
N VAL A 102 1.31 3.31 25.77
CA VAL A 102 1.73 1.96 26.17
C VAL A 102 0.59 0.96 25.94
N PHE A 103 -0.64 1.31 26.31
CA PHE A 103 -1.81 0.44 26.11
C PHE A 103 -2.04 0.12 24.62
N VAL A 104 -2.10 1.14 23.75
CA VAL A 104 -2.29 0.95 22.31
C VAL A 104 -1.14 0.17 21.70
N THR A 105 0.11 0.48 22.06
CA THR A 105 1.30 -0.21 21.53
C THR A 105 1.34 -1.67 21.98
N TYR A 106 0.95 -1.96 23.23
CA TYR A 106 0.85 -3.32 23.74
C TYR A 106 -0.20 -4.15 22.99
N GLN A 107 -1.38 -3.57 22.77
CA GLN A 107 -2.46 -4.22 22.01
C GLN A 107 -2.04 -4.49 20.56
N LEU A 108 -1.36 -3.53 19.93
CA LEU A 108 -0.83 -3.69 18.57
C LEU A 108 0.24 -4.79 18.51
N SER A 109 1.15 -4.83 19.49
CA SER A 109 2.18 -5.89 19.60
C SER A 109 1.55 -7.29 19.68
N LYS A 110 0.42 -7.43 20.38
CA LYS A 110 -0.32 -8.69 20.47
C LYS A 110 -0.89 -9.13 19.11
N ILE A 111 -1.43 -8.19 18.33
CA ILE A 111 -2.01 -8.46 17.00
C ILE A 111 -0.91 -8.88 16.02
N VAL A 112 0.21 -8.14 15.99
CA VAL A 112 1.34 -8.47 15.12
C VAL A 112 1.95 -9.83 15.49
N LYS A 113 2.03 -10.15 16.78
CA LYS A 113 2.55 -11.45 17.25
C LYS A 113 1.63 -12.62 16.93
N SER A 114 0.32 -12.41 16.77
CA SER A 114 -0.58 -13.48 16.31
C SER A 114 -0.48 -13.79 14.82
N GLU A 115 -0.02 -12.84 14.00
CA GLU A 115 0.20 -13.06 12.56
C GLU A 115 1.57 -13.71 12.28
N GLY A 116 2.56 -13.52 13.16
CA GLY A 116 3.87 -14.18 13.09
C GLY A 116 3.92 -15.63 13.58
N LYS A 117 2.79 -16.35 13.57
CA LYS A 117 2.71 -17.80 13.88
C LYS A 117 2.24 -18.61 12.66
N GLU A 118 2.86 -18.37 11.51
CA GLU A 118 2.95 -19.32 10.41
C GLU A 118 4.42 -19.34 9.98
N ASP A 119 5.20 -20.14 10.73
CA ASP A 119 6.39 -20.93 10.35
C ASP A 119 7.10 -21.45 11.61
#